data_AF-A0A968WB93-F1
#
_entry.id   AF-A0A968WB93-F1
#
_cell.length_a   1.000
_cell.length_b   1.000
_cell.length_c   1.000
_cell.angle_alpha   90.00
_cell.angle_beta   90.00
_cell.angle_gamma   90.00
#
_symmetry.space_group_name_H-M   'P 1'
#
loop_
_entity.id
_entity.type
_entity.pdbx_description
1 polymer ?
#
loop_
_entity_poly.entity_id
_entity_poly.type
_entity_poly.pdbx_seq_one_letter_code
_entity_poly.pdbx_strand_id
1 'polypeptide(L)'
;MPIGIYFKLFTKVGFKRIGGSFIKFYGLFKLLLSSIALFFPNGLNFGWIGYFGLIGISIICAVIERRPKRSLSQTLSSPDSVVEIKVGDIFDEEAHLVIGANDVFDTELGEIMKPSSVQGQFLTKVYDNEREKLDVDIEKALQPLKHLRKEESEKTRGKTVRYPIGTTITLGTEEKRYFLTAYG
;
A
#
# COMPACT_ATOMS: atom_id res chain seq x y z
N MET A 1 4.96 3.01 -11.48
CA MET A 1 4.56 3.53 -10.15
C MET A 1 4.24 5.02 -10.25
N PRO A 2 3.13 5.49 -9.66
CA PRO A 2 2.83 6.91 -9.60
C PRO A 2 3.76 7.62 -8.61
N ILE A 3 4.48 8.64 -9.09
CA ILE A 3 5.34 9.53 -8.29
C ILE A 3 4.65 10.06 -7.02
N GLY A 4 3.33 10.20 -7.05
CA GLY A 4 2.53 10.68 -5.92
C GLY A 4 2.58 9.81 -4.66
N ILE A 5 2.65 8.48 -4.78
CA ILE A 5 2.71 7.58 -3.60
C ILE A 5 4.05 7.75 -2.89
N TYR A 6 5.14 7.87 -3.65
CA TYR A 6 6.47 8.11 -3.09
C TYR A 6 6.53 9.42 -2.32
N PHE A 7 5.98 10.50 -2.90
CA PHE A 7 5.99 11.81 -2.26
C PHE A 7 5.16 11.81 -0.97
N LYS A 8 3.98 11.17 -0.98
CA LYS A 8 3.15 11.00 0.23
C LYS A 8 3.86 10.19 1.32
N LEU A 9 4.61 9.14 0.94
CA LEU A 9 5.39 8.37 1.91
C LEU A 9 6.55 9.21 2.46
N PHE A 10 7.24 9.95 1.61
CA PHE A 10 8.35 10.81 1.99
C PHE A 10 7.93 11.91 2.98
N THR A 11 6.79 12.57 2.75
CA THR A 11 6.26 13.57 3.69
C THR A 11 5.86 12.94 5.03
N LYS A 12 5.37 11.69 5.04
CA LYS A 12 5.05 10.94 6.26
C LYS A 12 6.27 10.46 7.05
N VAL A 13 7.45 10.30 6.44
CA VAL A 13 8.70 10.05 7.19
C VAL A 13 8.97 11.18 8.18
N GLY A 14 8.45 12.38 7.90
CA GLY A 14 8.36 13.49 8.83
C GLY A 14 9.69 14.24 8.97
N PHE A 15 9.63 15.57 8.88
CA PHE A 15 10.79 16.45 9.01
C PHE A 15 11.62 16.20 10.28
N LYS A 16 11.00 15.73 11.37
CA LYS A 16 11.70 15.36 12.62
C LYS A 16 12.72 14.23 12.42
N ARG A 17 12.39 13.20 11.63
CA ARG A 17 13.31 12.06 11.39
C ARG A 17 14.48 12.45 10.50
N ILE A 18 14.21 13.29 9.50
CA ILE A 18 15.24 13.84 8.61
C ILE A 18 16.16 14.78 9.39
N GLY A 19 15.60 15.67 10.21
CA GLY A 19 16.37 16.57 11.08
C GLY A 19 17.28 15.82 12.04
N GLY A 20 16.78 14.75 12.67
CA GLY A 20 17.61 13.89 13.52
C GLY A 20 18.78 13.23 12.78
N SER A 21 18.55 12.71 11.57
CA SER A 21 19.63 12.16 10.73
C SER A 21 20.62 13.23 10.24
N PHE A 22 20.13 14.43 9.92
CA PHE A 22 20.99 15.55 9.55
C PHE A 22 21.96 15.89 10.69
N ILE A 23 21.48 16.03 11.92
CA ILE A 23 22.33 16.31 13.09
C ILE A 23 23.38 15.21 13.27
N LYS A 24 22.99 13.94 13.10
CA LYS A 24 23.91 12.79 13.14
C LYS A 24 25.03 12.89 12.11
N PHE A 25 24.70 13.08 10.83
CA PHE A 25 25.70 13.15 9.75
C PHE A 25 26.56 14.41 9.83
N TYR A 26 25.96 15.56 10.12
CA TYR A 26 26.69 16.81 10.31
C TYR A 26 27.69 16.71 11.46
N GLY A 27 27.27 16.16 12.60
CA GLY A 27 28.14 15.90 13.74
C GLY A 27 29.30 14.97 13.39
N LEU A 28 29.02 13.87 12.70
CA LEU A 28 30.03 12.91 12.25
C LEU A 28 31.06 13.55 11.32
N PHE A 29 30.61 14.24 10.26
CA PHE A 29 31.52 14.86 9.30
C PHE A 29 32.33 15.99 9.92
N LYS A 30 31.72 16.80 10.80
CA LYS A 30 32.44 17.85 11.54
C LYS A 30 33.54 17.23 12.42
N LEU A 31 33.25 16.13 13.10
CA LEU A 31 34.22 15.44 13.96
C LEU A 31 35.40 14.93 13.13
N LEU A 32 35.14 14.25 12.01
CA LEU A 32 36.18 13.79 11.09
C LEU A 32 37.03 14.96 10.54
N LEU A 33 36.39 16.05 10.11
CA LEU A 33 37.08 17.22 9.61
C LEU A 33 37.98 17.84 10.68
N SER A 34 37.50 17.91 11.92
CA SER A 34 38.30 18.42 13.05
C SER A 34 39.50 17.55 13.38
N SER A 35 39.36 16.22 13.29
CA SER A 35 40.48 15.30 13.48
C SER A 35 41.54 15.47 12.39
N ILE A 36 41.15 15.65 11.13
CA ILE A 36 42.08 15.90 10.01
C ILE A 36 42.77 17.26 10.19
N ALA A 37 42.06 18.27 10.70
CA ALA A 37 42.61 19.60 10.96
C ALA A 37 43.72 19.63 12.00
N LEU A 38 43.73 18.67 12.95
CA LEU A 38 44.84 18.53 13.89
C LEU A 38 46.15 18.17 13.21
N PHE A 39 46.11 17.39 12.13
CA PHE A 39 47.31 16.99 11.37
C PHE A 39 47.68 17.98 10.27
N PHE A 40 46.70 18.73 9.74
CA PHE A 40 46.89 19.67 8.63
C PHE A 40 46.23 21.03 8.89
N PRO A 41 46.76 21.84 9.84
CA PRO A 41 46.12 23.08 10.30
C PRO A 41 45.93 24.13 9.18
N ASN A 42 46.79 24.15 8.16
CA ASN A 42 46.71 25.11 7.05
C ASN A 42 45.98 24.56 5.81
N GLY A 43 45.61 23.27 5.78
CA GLY A 43 45.09 22.60 4.59
C GLY A 43 43.56 22.62 4.44
N LEU A 44 42.82 23.04 5.47
CA LEU A 44 41.35 22.91 5.54
C LEU A 44 40.62 24.25 5.57
N ASN A 45 41.16 25.26 4.91
CA ASN A 45 40.58 26.61 4.92
C ASN A 45 39.54 26.79 3.79
N PHE A 46 38.45 26.03 3.86
CA PHE A 46 37.40 26.02 2.83
C PHE A 46 36.39 27.18 2.93
N GLY A 47 36.49 28.01 3.97
CA GLY A 47 35.61 29.16 4.21
C GLY A 47 34.12 28.79 4.23
N TRP A 48 33.27 29.76 3.87
CA TRP A 48 31.81 29.58 3.80
C TRP A 48 31.39 28.51 2.79
N ILE A 49 32.14 28.34 1.70
CA ILE A 49 31.85 27.34 0.66
C ILE A 49 31.97 25.92 1.24
N GLY A 50 33.03 25.64 2.00
CA GLY A 50 33.17 24.35 2.69
C GLY A 50 32.09 24.11 3.74
N TYR A 51 31.69 25.15 4.47
CA TYR A 51 30.61 25.07 5.44
C TYR A 51 29.26 24.72 4.79
N PHE A 52 28.89 25.40 3.70
CA PHE A 52 27.68 25.07 2.95
C PHE A 52 27.78 23.70 2.26
N GLY A 53 28.96 23.31 1.79
CA GLY A 53 29.23 21.96 1.28
C GLY A 53 28.99 20.88 2.33
N LEU A 54 29.46 21.10 3.56
CA LEU A 54 29.25 20.19 4.70
C LEU A 54 27.77 20.07 5.06
N ILE A 55 27.02 21.17 5.06
CA ILE A 55 25.57 21.15 5.27
C ILE A 55 24.89 20.37 4.14
N GLY A 56 25.24 20.66 2.89
CA GLY A 56 24.68 20.01 1.71
C GLY A 56 24.86 18.50 1.72
N ILE A 57 26.10 18.03 1.95
CA ILE A 57 26.39 16.59 2.00
C ILE A 57 25.68 15.91 3.17
N SER A 58 25.57 16.57 4.33
CA SER A 58 24.84 16.06 5.49
C SER A 58 23.35 15.91 5.21
N ILE A 59 22.73 16.88 4.51
CA ILE A 59 21.33 16.80 4.09
C ILE A 59 21.12 15.65 3.09
N ILE A 60 22.01 15.53 2.09
CA ILE A 60 21.95 14.45 1.11
C ILE A 60 22.01 13.08 1.80
N CYS A 61 22.99 12.87 2.69
CA CYS A 61 23.10 11.63 3.47
C CYS A 61 21.86 11.38 4.34
N ALA A 62 21.31 12.40 5.00
CA ALA A 62 20.10 12.28 5.82
C ALA A 62 18.87 11.88 4.99
N VAL A 63 18.70 12.45 3.79
CA VAL A 63 17.61 12.10 2.87
C VAL A 63 17.76 10.68 2.34
N ILE A 64 18.99 10.25 2.01
CA ILE A 64 19.27 8.88 1.55
C ILE A 64 18.99 7.86 2.65
N GLU A 65 19.44 8.10 3.88
CA GLU A 65 19.20 7.20 5.03
C GLU A 65 17.72 7.09 5.39
N ARG A 66 16.97 8.19 5.24
CA ARG A 66 15.55 8.27 5.61
C ARG A 66 14.59 8.03 4.45
N ARG A 67 15.04 7.36 3.38
CA ARG A 67 14.12 6.94 2.31
C ARG A 67 12.99 6.08 2.90
N PRO A 68 11.72 6.33 2.50
CA PRO A 68 10.60 5.59 3.02
C PRO A 68 10.73 4.11 2.66
N LYS A 69 10.73 3.23 3.68
CA LYS A 69 10.59 1.79 3.47
C LYS A 69 9.19 1.52 2.91
N ARG A 70 9.12 0.75 1.84
CA ARG A 70 7.87 0.45 1.11
C ARG A 70 7.34 -0.94 1.39
N SER A 71 8.20 -1.83 1.83
CA SER A 71 7.80 -3.12 2.34
C SER A 71 8.62 -3.53 3.54
N LEU A 72 8.04 -4.40 4.35
CA LEU A 72 8.65 -5.09 5.47
C LEU A 72 8.24 -6.55 5.39
N SER A 73 9.22 -7.42 5.18
CA SER A 73 9.03 -8.87 5.13
C SER A 73 9.57 -9.53 6.39
N GLN A 74 8.84 -10.52 6.90
CA GLN A 74 9.28 -11.36 8.00
C GLN A 74 8.98 -12.83 7.67
N THR A 75 10.01 -13.66 7.74
CA THR A 75 9.86 -15.12 7.61
C THR A 75 9.35 -15.70 8.93
N LEU A 76 8.30 -16.49 8.84
CA LEU A 76 7.77 -17.30 9.93
C LEU A 76 8.41 -18.68 9.83
N SER A 77 8.87 -19.21 10.97
CA SER A 77 9.51 -20.52 11.03
C SER A 77 8.52 -21.68 11.03
N SER A 78 7.24 -21.41 11.33
CA SER A 78 6.18 -22.42 11.38
C SER A 78 4.81 -21.76 11.21
N PRO A 79 4.13 -21.91 10.06
CA PRO A 79 4.60 -22.57 8.84
C PRO A 79 5.73 -21.79 8.14
N ASP A 80 6.53 -22.48 7.31
CA ASP A 80 7.57 -21.87 6.47
C ASP A 80 6.91 -20.95 5.44
N SER A 81 6.80 -19.68 5.80
CA SER A 81 6.05 -18.68 5.07
C SER A 81 6.65 -17.29 5.30
N VAL A 82 6.47 -16.41 4.32
CA VAL A 82 6.91 -15.01 4.41
C VAL A 82 5.69 -14.13 4.49
N VAL A 83 5.60 -13.32 5.54
CA VAL A 83 4.60 -12.26 5.66
C VAL A 83 5.24 -10.95 5.26
N GLU A 84 4.70 -10.33 4.22
CA GLU A 84 5.11 -8.99 3.77
C GLU A 84 4.01 -7.97 3.99
N ILE A 85 4.35 -6.85 4.64
CA ILE A 85 3.51 -5.66 4.67
C ILE A 85 4.08 -4.69 3.64
N LYS A 86 3.28 -4.38 2.60
CA LYS A 86 3.70 -3.55 1.47
C LYS A 86 2.76 -2.36 1.29
N VAL A 87 3.32 -1.22 0.90
CA VAL A 87 2.56 -0.04 0.47
C VAL A 87 2.47 -0.05 -1.05
N GLY A 88 1.26 -0.23 -1.56
CA GLY A 88 1.00 -0.28 -3.00
C GLY A 88 -0.48 -0.38 -3.31
N ASP A 89 -0.76 -0.63 -4.58
CA ASP A 89 -2.09 -0.98 -5.10
C ASP A 89 -2.15 -2.51 -5.22
N ILE A 90 -3.17 -3.14 -4.66
CA ILE A 90 -3.26 -4.61 -4.64
C ILE A 90 -3.43 -5.20 -6.06
N PHE A 91 -3.94 -4.41 -7.02
CA PHE A 91 -4.16 -4.88 -8.39
C PHE A 91 -2.88 -4.92 -9.21
N ASP A 92 -1.81 -4.23 -8.76
CA ASP A 92 -0.48 -4.25 -9.39
C ASP A 92 0.32 -5.50 -8.99
N GLU A 93 -0.18 -6.32 -8.04
CA GLU A 93 0.50 -7.53 -7.57
C GLU A 93 0.23 -8.73 -8.49
N GLU A 94 1.29 -9.49 -8.78
CA GLU A 94 1.25 -10.78 -9.50
C GLU A 94 0.90 -11.92 -8.54
N ALA A 95 -0.23 -11.80 -7.86
CA ALA A 95 -0.73 -12.79 -6.90
C ALA A 95 -2.25 -12.94 -6.98
N HIS A 96 -2.76 -14.00 -6.36
CA HIS A 96 -4.18 -14.09 -6.06
C HIS A 96 -4.56 -13.04 -5.01
N LEU A 97 -5.75 -12.45 -5.16
CA LEU A 97 -6.18 -11.35 -4.32
C LEU A 97 -7.38 -11.74 -3.46
N VAL A 98 -7.35 -11.36 -2.19
CA VAL A 98 -8.54 -11.39 -1.33
C VAL A 98 -9.12 -9.97 -1.30
N ILE A 99 -10.38 -9.83 -1.69
CA ILE A 99 -11.09 -8.57 -1.81
C ILE A 99 -12.28 -8.60 -0.87
N GLY A 100 -12.32 -7.64 0.06
CA GLY A 100 -13.50 -7.46 0.90
C GLY A 100 -14.69 -7.01 0.04
N ALA A 101 -15.81 -7.71 0.18
CA ALA A 101 -17.08 -7.36 -0.40
C ALA A 101 -18.15 -7.13 0.66
N ASN A 102 -19.15 -6.31 0.33
CA ASN A 102 -20.39 -6.30 1.09
C ASN A 102 -21.06 -7.69 1.00
N ASP A 103 -21.87 -8.00 2.00
CA ASP A 103 -22.48 -9.32 2.15
C ASP A 103 -23.69 -9.58 1.23
N VAL A 104 -24.08 -8.58 0.44
CA VAL A 104 -25.04 -8.69 -0.67
C VAL A 104 -24.38 -8.82 -2.04
N PHE A 105 -23.03 -8.78 -2.10
CA PHE A 105 -22.23 -8.78 -3.33
C PHE A 105 -22.75 -7.79 -4.39
N ASP A 106 -23.02 -6.56 -3.96
CA ASP A 106 -23.50 -5.48 -4.84
C ASP A 106 -22.37 -4.93 -5.72
N THR A 107 -22.73 -4.56 -6.94
CA THR A 107 -21.83 -4.08 -8.00
C THR A 107 -22.23 -2.69 -8.51
N GLU A 108 -23.29 -2.09 -7.94
CA GLU A 108 -23.76 -0.77 -8.33
C GLU A 108 -22.79 0.34 -7.94
N LEU A 109 -22.19 0.98 -8.93
CA LEU A 109 -21.36 2.17 -8.75
C LEU A 109 -22.21 3.37 -8.34
N GLY A 110 -21.68 4.19 -7.43
CA GLY A 110 -22.32 5.42 -6.96
C GLY A 110 -22.36 5.48 -5.45
N GLU A 111 -23.56 5.59 -4.88
CA GLU A 111 -23.75 5.65 -3.42
C GLU A 111 -23.45 4.31 -2.73
N ILE A 112 -23.69 3.19 -3.41
CA ILE A 112 -23.47 1.84 -2.85
C ILE A 112 -21.97 1.48 -2.92
N MET A 113 -21.38 1.51 -4.12
CA MET A 113 -19.97 1.24 -4.33
C MET A 113 -19.26 2.46 -4.92
N LYS A 114 -18.37 3.08 -4.14
CA LYS A 114 -17.54 4.18 -4.65
C LYS A 114 -16.57 3.64 -5.72
N PRO A 115 -16.41 4.30 -6.88
CA PRO A 115 -15.44 3.88 -7.89
C PRO A 115 -14.00 3.78 -7.38
N SER A 116 -13.65 4.60 -6.38
CA SER A 116 -12.32 4.58 -5.75
C SER A 116 -12.15 3.48 -4.70
N SER A 117 -13.20 2.75 -4.32
CA SER A 117 -13.10 1.64 -3.36
C SER A 117 -12.37 0.45 -4.00
N VAL A 118 -11.96 -0.53 -3.19
CA VAL A 118 -11.32 -1.74 -3.72
C VAL A 118 -12.27 -2.52 -4.63
N GLN A 119 -13.54 -2.66 -4.26
CA GLN A 119 -14.55 -3.30 -5.12
C GLN A 119 -14.82 -2.49 -6.40
N GLY A 120 -14.88 -1.15 -6.32
CA GLY A 120 -15.04 -0.30 -7.49
C GLY A 120 -13.88 -0.44 -8.46
N GLN A 121 -12.65 -0.43 -7.94
CA GLN A 121 -11.45 -0.68 -8.71
C GLN A 121 -11.40 -2.11 -9.27
N PHE A 122 -11.95 -3.10 -8.59
CA PHE A 122 -12.07 -4.45 -9.13
C PHE A 122 -12.94 -4.48 -10.40
N LEU A 123 -14.11 -3.84 -10.35
CA LEU A 123 -14.97 -3.69 -11.53
C LEU A 123 -14.25 -2.95 -12.66
N THR A 124 -13.59 -1.82 -12.37
CA THR A 124 -12.94 -1.01 -13.40
C THR A 124 -11.67 -1.66 -13.97
N LYS A 125 -10.82 -2.26 -13.14
CA LYS A 125 -9.49 -2.75 -13.56
C LYS A 125 -9.46 -4.21 -13.99
N VAL A 126 -10.40 -5.04 -13.51
CA VAL A 126 -10.41 -6.48 -13.80
C VAL A 126 -11.54 -6.85 -14.76
N TYR A 127 -12.68 -6.14 -14.67
CA TYR A 127 -13.84 -6.35 -15.54
C TYR A 127 -14.01 -5.24 -16.57
N ASP A 128 -13.05 -4.32 -16.74
CA ASP A 128 -13.11 -3.24 -17.73
C ASP A 128 -14.40 -2.38 -17.68
N ASN A 129 -14.97 -2.23 -16.47
CA ASN A 129 -16.29 -1.62 -16.22
C ASN A 129 -17.50 -2.40 -16.77
N GLU A 130 -17.35 -3.65 -17.20
CA GLU A 130 -18.44 -4.56 -17.58
C GLU A 130 -19.20 -5.08 -16.34
N ARG A 131 -20.07 -4.24 -15.78
CA ARG A 131 -20.87 -4.59 -14.57
C ARG A 131 -21.69 -5.87 -14.75
N GLU A 132 -22.35 -6.03 -15.89
CA GLU A 132 -23.23 -7.17 -16.16
C GLU A 132 -22.45 -8.49 -16.10
N LYS A 133 -21.24 -8.51 -16.66
CA LYS A 133 -20.35 -9.67 -16.63
C LYS A 133 -19.94 -10.02 -15.20
N LEU A 134 -19.56 -9.01 -14.40
CA LEU A 134 -19.26 -9.19 -12.98
C LEU A 134 -20.47 -9.76 -12.22
N ASP A 135 -21.66 -9.24 -12.47
CA ASP A 135 -22.89 -9.74 -11.82
C ASP A 135 -23.20 -11.20 -12.19
N VAL A 136 -23.03 -11.57 -13.46
CA VAL A 136 -23.21 -12.95 -13.93
C VAL A 136 -22.22 -13.89 -13.24
N ASP A 137 -20.94 -13.52 -13.18
CA ASP A 137 -19.90 -14.34 -12.58
C ASP A 137 -20.09 -14.49 -11.06
N ILE A 138 -20.49 -13.41 -10.38
CA ILE A 138 -20.86 -13.44 -8.95
C ILE A 138 -22.06 -14.36 -8.72
N GLU A 139 -23.15 -14.22 -9.46
CA GLU A 139 -24.35 -15.03 -9.28
C GLU A 139 -24.08 -16.51 -9.57
N LYS A 140 -23.23 -16.80 -10.57
CA LYS A 140 -22.77 -18.16 -10.87
C LYS A 140 -21.97 -18.76 -9.71
N ALA A 141 -21.03 -17.99 -9.14
CA ALA A 141 -20.21 -18.43 -8.02
C ALA A 141 -21.01 -18.57 -6.71
N LEU A 142 -22.10 -17.81 -6.55
CA LEU A 142 -23.01 -17.91 -5.41
C LEU A 142 -24.05 -19.05 -5.53
N GLN A 143 -24.27 -19.62 -6.72
CA GLN A 143 -25.24 -20.73 -6.92
C GLN A 143 -25.12 -21.85 -5.88
N PRO A 144 -23.91 -22.40 -5.59
CA PRO A 144 -23.78 -23.49 -4.63
C PRO A 144 -24.11 -23.07 -3.19
N LEU A 145 -24.03 -21.76 -2.91
CA LEU A 145 -24.22 -21.15 -1.59
C LEU A 145 -25.63 -20.58 -1.40
N LYS A 146 -26.54 -20.77 -2.37
CA LYS A 146 -27.91 -20.25 -2.33
C LYS A 146 -28.68 -20.63 -1.05
N HIS A 147 -28.38 -21.78 -0.45
CA HIS A 147 -29.03 -22.23 0.79
C HIS A 147 -28.66 -21.39 2.01
N LEU A 148 -27.59 -20.60 1.96
CA LEU A 148 -27.14 -19.72 3.05
C LEU A 148 -27.78 -18.34 3.00
N ARG A 149 -28.43 -17.99 1.88
CA ARG A 149 -28.90 -16.63 1.62
C ARG A 149 -30.13 -16.30 2.47
N LYS A 150 -30.24 -15.04 2.89
CA LYS A 150 -31.42 -14.49 3.56
C LYS A 150 -31.90 -13.27 2.78
N GLU A 151 -33.21 -13.17 2.58
CA GLU A 151 -33.81 -11.97 2.00
C GLU A 151 -33.97 -10.90 3.08
N GLU A 152 -33.51 -9.69 2.76
CA GLU A 152 -33.68 -8.51 3.59
C GLU A 152 -34.76 -7.62 2.96
N SER A 153 -36.00 -7.81 3.39
CA SER A 153 -37.19 -7.16 2.84
C SER A 153 -37.20 -5.64 3.06
N GLU A 154 -36.44 -5.13 4.03
CA GLU A 154 -36.42 -3.72 4.41
C GLU A 154 -35.48 -2.85 3.56
N LYS A 155 -34.64 -3.47 2.72
CA LYS A 155 -33.66 -2.75 1.92
C LYS A 155 -34.31 -2.17 0.66
N THR A 156 -34.23 -0.84 0.50
CA THR A 156 -34.89 -0.11 -0.60
C THR A 156 -34.01 0.11 -1.84
N ARG A 157 -32.70 -0.22 -1.78
CA ARG A 157 -31.75 -0.03 -2.88
C ARG A 157 -30.73 -1.17 -2.95
N GLY A 158 -30.25 -1.45 -4.17
CA GLY A 158 -29.27 -2.50 -4.42
C GLY A 158 -29.82 -3.92 -4.26
N LYS A 159 -28.93 -4.91 -4.14
CA LYS A 159 -29.33 -6.32 -3.95
C LYS A 159 -29.89 -6.54 -2.54
N THR A 160 -31.02 -7.25 -2.43
CA THR A 160 -31.73 -7.53 -1.17
C THR A 160 -31.36 -8.88 -0.55
N VAL A 161 -30.65 -9.72 -1.31
CA VAL A 161 -30.23 -11.05 -0.87
C VAL A 161 -28.89 -10.94 -0.19
N ARG A 162 -28.85 -11.29 1.10
CA ARG A 162 -27.67 -11.21 1.97
C ARG A 162 -27.12 -12.60 2.26
N TYR A 163 -25.80 -12.72 2.29
CA TYR A 163 -25.07 -13.93 2.65
C TYR A 163 -24.40 -13.76 4.03
N PRO A 164 -24.13 -14.84 4.77
CA PRO A 164 -23.44 -14.74 6.05
C PRO A 164 -22.04 -14.11 5.91
N ILE A 165 -21.60 -13.35 6.91
CA ILE A 165 -20.21 -12.88 7.01
C ILE A 165 -19.25 -14.06 6.91
N GLY A 166 -18.17 -13.89 6.15
CA GLY A 166 -17.20 -14.94 5.82
C GLY A 166 -17.53 -15.72 4.54
N THR A 167 -18.73 -15.56 3.97
CA THR A 167 -19.05 -16.12 2.65
C THR A 167 -18.02 -15.62 1.63
N THR A 168 -17.30 -16.55 1.00
CA THR A 168 -16.24 -16.24 0.05
C THR A 168 -16.51 -16.93 -1.28
N ILE A 169 -16.56 -16.14 -2.36
CA ILE A 169 -16.65 -16.64 -3.73
C ILE A 169 -15.32 -16.46 -4.45
N THR A 170 -15.02 -17.35 -5.38
CA THR A 170 -13.79 -17.30 -6.19
C THR A 170 -14.13 -16.96 -7.63
N LEU A 171 -13.50 -15.91 -8.16
CA LEU A 171 -13.62 -15.46 -9.55
C LEU A 171 -12.24 -15.49 -10.22
N GLY A 172 -12.20 -15.28 -11.54
CA GLY A 172 -10.96 -15.22 -12.33
C GLY A 172 -10.53 -16.56 -12.91
N THR A 173 -9.25 -16.69 -13.23
CA THR A 173 -8.65 -17.88 -13.86
C THR A 173 -7.80 -18.66 -12.85
N GLU A 174 -7.26 -19.81 -13.24
CA GLU A 174 -6.31 -20.54 -12.39
C GLU A 174 -5.02 -19.75 -12.13
N GLU A 175 -4.57 -18.96 -13.09
CA GLU A 175 -3.38 -18.12 -12.97
C GLU A 175 -3.60 -16.92 -12.04
N LYS A 176 -4.81 -16.33 -12.06
CA LYS A 176 -5.15 -15.17 -11.22
C LYS A 176 -6.56 -15.27 -10.67
N ARG A 177 -6.64 -15.70 -9.41
CA ARG A 177 -7.89 -15.80 -8.64
C ARG A 177 -8.16 -14.56 -7.80
N TYR A 178 -9.45 -14.24 -7.69
CA TYR A 178 -9.97 -13.19 -6.84
C TYR A 178 -10.97 -13.80 -5.85
N PHE A 179 -10.66 -13.74 -4.56
CA PHE A 179 -11.50 -14.23 -3.48
C PHE A 179 -12.30 -13.06 -2.91
N LEU A 180 -13.58 -12.98 -3.25
CA LEU A 180 -14.46 -11.94 -2.74
C LEU A 180 -15.10 -12.43 -1.45
N THR A 181 -14.76 -11.81 -0.32
CA THR A 181 -15.20 -12.21 1.02
C THR A 181 -16.17 -11.20 1.61
N ALA A 182 -17.36 -11.66 1.97
CA ALA A 182 -18.37 -10.89 2.69
C ALA A 182 -17.87 -10.52 4.08
N TYR A 183 -17.74 -9.22 4.38
CA TYR A 183 -17.26 -8.74 5.68
C TYR A 183 -18.28 -7.92 6.50
N GLY A 184 -19.43 -7.57 5.91
CA GLY A 184 -20.53 -6.85 6.56
C GLY A 184 -20.95 -5.56 5.84
#